data_AF-A0A7S3SNU4-F1
#
_entry.id   AF-A0A7S3SNU4-F1
#
_cell.length_a   1.000
_cell.length_b   1.000
_cell.length_c   1.000
_cell.angle_alpha   90.00
_cell.angle_beta   90.00
_cell.angle_gamma   90.00
#
_symmetry.space_group_name_H-M   'P 1'
#
loop_
_entity.id
_entity.type
_entity.pdbx_description
1 polymer ?
#
loop_
_entity_poly.entity_id
_entity_poly.type
_entity_poly.pdbx_seq_one_letter_code
_entity_poly.pdbx_strand_id
1 'polypeptide(L)'
;AARRAAPPLGTRRRHRGPSRSHPLAVGTGKPLSFSGSSFHRVIPGFMCQGGDFTNGNGTGGESIYGEKFADEWEGGWVAHDRPFLLSMANAGRNTNGSQFFITTAHTPHLDQRHVVFGRVASGDAVVRAVEAVGSSGGAPRRPVRISACGELPTQ
;
A
#
# COMPACT_ATOMS: atom_id res chain seq x y z
N ALA A 1 6.45 -6.88 9.95
CA ALA A 1 6.56 -8.21 9.33
C ALA A 1 5.20 -8.65 8.83
N ALA A 2 4.95 -8.57 7.51
CA ALA A 2 3.75 -9.11 6.85
C ALA A 2 4.20 -10.31 5.99
N ARG A 3 3.65 -11.49 6.24
CA ARG A 3 4.20 -12.77 5.74
C ARG A 3 3.54 -13.33 4.47
N ARG A 4 2.67 -12.60 3.79
CA ARG A 4 2.17 -12.93 2.43
C ARG A 4 1.49 -11.68 1.86
N ALA A 5 1.86 -11.30 0.63
CA ALA A 5 1.28 -10.21 -0.17
C ALA A 5 1.60 -8.74 0.18
N ALA A 6 2.78 -8.43 0.76
CA ALA A 6 3.27 -7.06 0.57
C ALA A 6 3.52 -6.82 -0.94
N PRO A 7 3.16 -5.66 -1.53
CA PRO A 7 3.61 -5.33 -2.87
C PRO A 7 5.14 -5.34 -2.81
N PRO A 8 5.84 -6.26 -3.49
CA PRO A 8 7.28 -6.35 -3.32
C PRO A 8 7.87 -5.12 -4.00
N LEU A 9 8.22 -4.08 -3.25
CA LEU A 9 8.98 -2.96 -3.79
C LEU A 9 10.46 -3.26 -3.56
N GLY A 10 11.05 -3.90 -4.57
CA GLY A 10 12.49 -4.07 -4.70
C GLY A 10 13.13 -5.11 -3.78
N THR A 11 13.24 -6.36 -4.26
CA THR A 11 14.53 -7.07 -4.36
C THR A 11 14.43 -8.15 -5.45
N ARG A 12 15.39 -8.13 -6.40
CA ARG A 12 15.64 -9.09 -7.49
C ARG A 12 14.43 -9.58 -8.33
N ARG A 13 14.43 -9.23 -9.62
CA ARG A 13 13.77 -10.03 -10.67
C ARG A 13 14.31 -11.47 -10.59
N ARG A 14 13.60 -12.39 -9.93
CA ARG A 14 13.84 -13.81 -10.13
C ARG A 14 13.32 -14.15 -11.51
N HIS A 15 14.24 -14.39 -12.44
CA HIS A 15 13.96 -15.07 -13.70
C HIS A 15 13.21 -16.38 -13.40
N ARG A 16 11.88 -16.39 -13.59
CA ARG A 16 11.18 -17.61 -13.94
C ARG A 16 11.40 -17.82 -15.44
N GLY A 17 11.69 -19.07 -15.82
CA GLY A 17 12.12 -19.50 -17.16
C GLY A 17 11.13 -19.21 -18.30
N PRO A 18 11.49 -19.61 -19.53
CA PRO A 18 11.06 -18.96 -20.75
C PRO A 18 9.71 -19.47 -21.23
N SER A 19 8.75 -18.58 -21.46
CA SER A 19 7.71 -18.71 -22.50
C SER A 19 6.72 -17.54 -22.39
N ARG A 20 6.50 -16.87 -23.54
CA ARG A 20 5.60 -15.73 -23.83
C ARG A 20 6.20 -14.36 -23.53
N SER A 21 6.73 -13.76 -24.58
CA SER A 21 7.00 -12.33 -24.74
C SER A 21 5.72 -11.52 -24.51
N HIS A 22 5.40 -11.25 -23.24
CA HIS A 22 4.58 -10.10 -22.89
C HIS A 22 5.51 -8.88 -22.97
N PRO A 23 5.10 -7.78 -23.63
CA PRO A 23 5.89 -6.56 -23.61
C PRO A 23 6.17 -6.19 -22.16
N LEU A 24 7.44 -5.96 -21.83
CA LEU A 24 7.85 -5.47 -20.51
C LEU A 24 7.03 -4.21 -20.24
N ALA A 25 6.14 -4.26 -19.25
CA ALA A 25 5.35 -3.09 -18.86
C ALA A 25 6.30 -1.90 -18.68
N VAL A 26 6.14 -0.88 -19.52
CA VAL A 26 6.94 0.34 -19.48
C VAL A 26 6.43 1.12 -18.29
N GLY A 27 7.08 0.95 -17.15
CA GLY A 27 6.74 1.69 -15.96
C GLY A 27 7.09 3.18 -16.08
N THR A 28 6.78 3.97 -15.06
CA THR A 28 7.01 5.43 -15.05
C THR A 28 8.48 5.84 -15.08
N GLY A 29 9.41 4.88 -14.99
CA GLY A 29 10.85 5.12 -14.88
C GLY A 29 11.31 5.59 -13.50
N LYS A 30 10.37 5.79 -12.56
CA LYS A 30 10.70 6.14 -11.17
C LYS A 30 11.12 4.90 -10.37
N PRO A 31 11.99 5.06 -9.36
CA PRO A 31 12.36 3.95 -8.50
C PRO A 31 11.12 3.32 -7.84
N LEU A 32 10.98 2.00 -7.97
CA LEU A 32 9.93 1.22 -7.31
C LEU A 32 10.25 1.09 -5.81
N SER A 33 10.08 2.19 -5.07
CA SER A 33 10.41 2.31 -3.65
C SER A 33 9.45 3.24 -2.92
N PHE A 34 9.17 2.92 -1.65
CA PHE A 34 8.40 3.82 -0.78
C PHE A 34 9.27 4.89 -0.09
N SER A 35 10.60 4.74 -0.07
CA SER A 35 11.50 5.75 0.48
C SER A 35 11.33 7.08 -0.25
N GLY A 36 11.11 8.16 0.50
CA GLY A 36 10.83 9.50 -0.01
C GLY A 36 9.36 9.77 -0.37
N SER A 37 8.52 8.74 -0.47
CA SER A 37 7.08 8.88 -0.71
C SER A 37 6.34 9.43 0.52
N SER A 38 5.06 9.76 0.36
CA SER A 38 4.27 10.42 1.42
C SER A 38 2.93 9.74 1.66
N PHE A 39 2.39 9.93 2.87
CA PHE A 39 0.97 9.75 3.13
C PHE A 39 0.25 10.98 2.58
N HIS A 40 -0.43 10.80 1.46
CA HIS A 40 -1.08 11.90 0.74
C HIS A 40 -2.55 12.05 1.11
N ARG A 41 -3.15 11.04 1.77
CA ARG A 41 -4.54 11.08 2.23
C ARG A 41 -4.69 10.44 3.60
N VAL A 42 -5.01 11.23 4.63
CA VAL A 42 -5.16 10.81 6.02
C VAL A 42 -6.47 11.36 6.58
N ILE A 43 -7.37 10.47 6.98
CA ILE A 43 -8.69 10.80 7.53
C ILE A 43 -8.78 10.25 8.95
N PRO A 44 -8.83 11.12 9.98
CA PRO A 44 -8.97 10.69 11.37
C PRO A 44 -10.22 9.84 11.60
N GLY A 45 -10.09 8.76 12.38
CA GLY A 45 -11.15 7.79 12.62
C GLY A 45 -11.41 6.84 11.45
N PHE A 46 -10.56 6.84 10.43
CA PHE A 46 -10.73 6.01 9.25
C PHE A 46 -9.43 5.31 8.84
N MET A 47 -8.50 6.03 8.20
CA MET A 47 -7.28 5.43 7.66
C MET A 47 -6.19 6.46 7.30
N CYS A 48 -4.97 5.95 7.10
CA CYS A 48 -3.81 6.67 6.58
C CYS A 48 -3.36 6.03 5.25
N GLN A 49 -3.53 6.72 4.13
CA GLN A 49 -3.19 6.25 2.78
C GLN A 49 -1.91 6.90 2.24
N GLY A 50 -1.06 6.05 1.66
CA GLY A 50 0.23 6.41 1.06
C GLY A 50 0.57 5.49 -0.11
N GLY A 51 1.84 5.44 -0.48
CA GLY A 51 2.35 4.52 -1.51
C GLY A 51 2.28 5.03 -2.95
N ASP A 52 1.78 6.25 -3.17
CA ASP A 52 1.94 6.94 -4.45
C ASP A 52 3.34 7.57 -4.51
N PHE A 53 4.33 6.79 -4.96
CA PHE A 53 5.71 7.26 -5.13
C PHE A 53 5.95 8.00 -6.45
N THR A 54 4.97 8.00 -7.37
CA THR A 54 5.14 8.67 -8.67
C THR A 54 4.59 10.08 -8.64
N ASN A 55 3.37 10.30 -8.18
CA ASN A 55 2.73 11.62 -8.19
C ASN A 55 2.53 12.19 -6.79
N GLY A 56 2.52 11.34 -5.75
CA GLY A 56 2.37 11.76 -4.36
C GLY A 56 1.01 12.38 -4.03
N ASN A 57 -0.02 12.13 -4.82
CA ASN A 57 -1.34 12.77 -4.69
C ASN A 57 -2.52 11.79 -4.86
N GLY A 58 -2.25 10.50 -5.02
CA GLY A 58 -3.24 9.45 -5.18
C GLY A 58 -3.57 9.10 -6.65
N THR A 59 -3.03 9.83 -7.62
CA THR A 59 -3.22 9.53 -9.06
C THR A 59 -2.16 8.60 -9.63
N GLY A 60 -1.09 8.36 -8.88
CA GLY A 60 0.06 7.60 -9.34
C GLY A 60 0.23 6.25 -8.66
N GLY A 61 1.48 5.78 -8.68
CA GLY A 61 1.88 4.47 -8.19
C GLY A 61 1.65 3.36 -9.20
N GLU A 62 2.65 2.49 -9.31
CA GLU A 62 2.61 1.26 -10.10
C GLU A 62 3.13 0.08 -9.26
N SER A 63 2.87 -1.15 -9.73
CA SER A 63 3.35 -2.37 -9.08
C SER A 63 4.62 -2.90 -9.77
N ILE A 64 5.32 -3.83 -9.15
CA ILE A 64 6.41 -4.56 -9.82
C ILE A 64 5.94 -5.47 -10.96
N TYR A 65 4.64 -5.74 -11.05
CA TYR A 65 4.03 -6.57 -12.09
C TYR A 65 3.58 -5.74 -13.31
N GLY A 66 3.72 -4.41 -13.25
CA GLY A 66 3.19 -3.45 -14.21
C GLY A 66 2.29 -2.43 -13.52
N GLU A 67 1.53 -1.65 -14.31
CA GLU A 67 0.73 -0.54 -13.79
C GLU A 67 -0.31 -1.00 -12.74
N LYS A 68 -1.03 -2.10 -13.03
CA LYS A 68 -2.11 -2.64 -12.20
C LYS A 68 -2.05 -4.16 -12.10
N PHE A 69 -2.59 -4.72 -11.01
CA PHE A 69 -2.79 -6.17 -10.84
C PHE A 69 -4.12 -6.50 -10.14
N ALA A 70 -4.49 -7.79 -10.23
CA ALA A 70 -5.78 -8.31 -9.76
C ALA A 70 -5.92 -8.33 -8.23
N ASP A 71 -7.16 -8.41 -7.73
CA ASP A 71 -7.44 -8.66 -6.32
C ASP A 71 -7.13 -10.14 -5.98
N GLU A 72 -6.32 -10.37 -4.95
CA GLU A 72 -5.94 -11.73 -4.52
C GLU A 72 -6.77 -12.17 -3.31
N TRP A 73 -7.77 -13.06 -3.53
CA TRP A 73 -8.60 -13.66 -2.47
C TRP A 73 -8.50 -15.20 -2.43
N GLU A 74 -7.48 -15.77 -3.07
CA GLU A 74 -7.27 -17.22 -3.11
C GLU A 74 -6.98 -17.75 -1.69
N GLY A 75 -7.98 -18.39 -1.09
CA GLY A 75 -7.94 -18.87 0.30
C GLY A 75 -8.80 -18.07 1.30
N GLY A 76 -9.54 -17.06 0.83
CA GLY A 76 -10.43 -16.23 1.63
C GLY A 76 -10.00 -14.76 1.69
N TRP A 77 -10.78 -13.95 2.38
CA TRP A 77 -10.48 -12.53 2.63
C TRP A 77 -10.41 -12.26 4.14
N VAL A 78 -9.63 -11.25 4.51
CA VAL A 78 -9.54 -10.77 5.89
C VAL A 78 -10.41 -9.53 6.01
N ALA A 79 -11.28 -9.51 7.02
CA ALA A 79 -12.16 -8.37 7.28
C ALA A 79 -11.39 -7.19 7.84
N HIS A 80 -11.85 -5.98 7.53
CA HIS A 80 -11.32 -4.75 8.09
C HIS A 80 -11.91 -4.49 9.48
N ASP A 81 -11.86 -5.51 10.34
CA ASP A 81 -12.55 -5.61 11.64
C ASP A 81 -11.91 -4.80 12.79
N ARG A 82 -10.70 -4.27 12.57
CA ARG A 82 -9.90 -3.63 13.62
C ARG A 82 -8.93 -2.57 13.05
N PRO A 83 -8.42 -1.65 13.90
CA PRO A 83 -7.36 -0.74 13.48
C PRO A 83 -6.04 -1.47 13.18
N PHE A 84 -5.17 -0.77 12.46
CA PHE A 84 -3.80 -1.16 12.13
C PHE A 84 -3.67 -2.33 11.15
N LEU A 85 -4.70 -2.57 10.35
CA LEU A 85 -4.63 -3.46 9.20
C LEU A 85 -4.02 -2.70 8.02
N LEU A 86 -3.16 -3.39 7.27
CA LEU A 86 -2.52 -2.89 6.06
C LEU A 86 -3.26 -3.46 4.85
N SER A 87 -3.77 -2.59 3.99
CA SER A 87 -4.69 -2.96 2.90
C SER A 87 -4.41 -2.17 1.62
N MET A 88 -4.72 -2.76 0.47
CA MET A 88 -4.46 -2.17 -0.84
C MET A 88 -5.46 -1.07 -1.17
N ALA A 89 -4.97 0.10 -1.60
CA ALA A 89 -5.82 1.10 -2.24
C ALA A 89 -5.97 0.76 -3.73
N ASN A 90 -7.18 0.94 -4.27
CA ASN A 90 -7.50 0.69 -5.67
C ASN A 90 -8.54 1.71 -6.17
N ALA A 91 -8.71 1.78 -7.49
CA ALA A 91 -9.71 2.59 -8.19
C ALA A 91 -10.85 1.72 -8.76
N GLY A 92 -11.19 0.64 -8.05
CA GLY A 92 -12.09 -0.41 -8.51
C GLY A 92 -11.42 -1.79 -8.56
N ARG A 93 -12.22 -2.82 -8.84
CA ARG A 93 -11.76 -4.22 -8.90
C ARG A 93 -10.53 -4.36 -9.80
N ASN A 94 -9.55 -5.13 -9.34
CA ASN A 94 -8.34 -5.48 -10.10
C ASN A 94 -7.49 -4.28 -10.54
N THR A 95 -7.49 -3.19 -9.78
CA THR A 95 -6.67 -2.00 -10.06
C THR A 95 -5.64 -1.71 -8.96
N ASN A 96 -5.13 -2.78 -8.34
CA ASN A 96 -4.09 -2.66 -7.33
C ASN A 96 -2.79 -2.18 -7.96
N GLY A 97 -2.13 -1.20 -7.35
CA GLY A 97 -0.81 -0.68 -7.76
C GLY A 97 0.18 -0.78 -6.61
N SER A 98 0.71 0.36 -6.17
CA SER A 98 1.56 0.45 -4.98
C SER A 98 0.91 1.18 -3.81
N GLN A 99 -0.21 1.85 -4.05
CA GLN A 99 -0.90 2.57 -3.00
C GLN A 99 -1.50 1.61 -1.97
N PHE A 100 -1.38 1.98 -0.71
CA PHE A 100 -1.89 1.23 0.43
C PHE A 100 -2.51 2.18 1.45
N PHE A 101 -3.29 1.63 2.37
CA PHE A 101 -3.72 2.32 3.56
C PHE A 101 -3.54 1.49 4.81
N ILE A 102 -3.39 2.17 5.94
CA ILE A 102 -3.41 1.59 7.29
C ILE A 102 -4.71 2.01 7.95
N THR A 103 -5.54 1.06 8.39
CA THR A 103 -6.78 1.38 9.11
C THR A 103 -6.47 1.98 10.48
N THR A 104 -7.33 2.88 10.96
CA THR A 104 -7.24 3.42 12.33
C THR A 104 -8.53 3.21 13.13
N ALA A 105 -9.54 2.61 12.50
CA ALA A 105 -10.81 2.18 13.07
C ALA A 105 -11.33 0.89 12.38
N HIS A 106 -12.49 0.40 12.82
CA HIS A 106 -13.25 -0.67 12.16
C HIS A 106 -13.90 -0.13 10.87
N THR A 107 -13.64 -0.75 9.71
CA THR A 107 -14.08 -0.24 8.39
C THR A 107 -14.71 -1.32 7.50
N PRO A 108 -15.85 -1.92 7.90
CA PRO A 108 -16.42 -3.10 7.22
C PRO A 108 -16.93 -2.80 5.81
N HIS A 109 -17.20 -1.54 5.48
CA HIS A 109 -17.60 -1.13 4.14
C HIS A 109 -16.50 -1.32 3.07
N LEU A 110 -15.25 -1.60 3.49
CA LEU A 110 -14.12 -1.90 2.62
C LEU A 110 -13.94 -3.40 2.34
N ASP A 111 -14.69 -4.25 3.03
CA ASP A 111 -14.59 -5.70 2.91
C ASP A 111 -14.92 -6.16 1.48
N GLN A 112 -14.10 -7.09 0.98
CA GLN A 112 -14.19 -7.61 -0.40
C GLN A 112 -14.10 -6.53 -1.49
N ARG A 113 -13.64 -5.33 -1.14
CA ARG A 113 -13.32 -4.24 -2.07
C ARG A 113 -11.84 -3.89 -2.03
N HIS A 114 -11.21 -4.07 -0.87
CA HIS A 114 -9.78 -3.85 -0.65
C HIS A 114 -9.14 -5.10 -0.06
N VAL A 115 -7.95 -5.47 -0.55
CA VAL A 115 -7.23 -6.65 -0.10
C VAL A 115 -6.41 -6.29 1.14
N VAL A 116 -6.76 -6.84 2.30
CA VAL A 116 -5.92 -6.81 3.50
C VAL A 116 -4.79 -7.81 3.33
N PHE A 117 -3.54 -7.35 3.45
CA PHE A 117 -2.34 -8.19 3.24
C PHE A 117 -1.36 -8.15 4.41
N GLY A 118 -1.68 -7.42 5.48
CA GLY A 118 -0.83 -7.36 6.65
C GLY A 118 -1.43 -6.58 7.79
N ARG A 119 -0.61 -6.38 8.82
CA ARG A 119 -0.92 -5.52 9.96
C ARG A 119 0.35 -4.86 10.48
N VAL A 120 0.19 -3.72 11.15
CA VAL A 120 1.29 -3.08 11.89
C VAL A 120 1.72 -4.03 13.00
N ALA A 121 3.00 -4.39 13.03
CA ALA A 121 3.57 -5.27 14.05
C ALA A 121 4.10 -4.48 15.26
N SER A 122 4.57 -3.25 15.02
CA SER A 122 5.07 -2.30 16.01
C SER A 122 4.95 -0.87 15.45
N GLY A 123 4.87 0.13 16.32
CA GLY A 123 4.77 1.54 15.92
C GLY A 123 3.35 2.04 15.67
N ASP A 124 2.36 1.47 16.34
CA ASP A 124 0.97 1.96 16.37
C ASP A 124 0.88 3.42 16.83
N ALA A 125 1.70 3.83 17.80
CA ALA A 125 1.81 5.25 18.21
C ALA A 125 2.22 6.18 17.06
N VAL A 126 3.08 5.71 16.13
CA VAL A 126 3.47 6.48 14.94
C VAL A 126 2.29 6.60 13.99
N VAL A 127 1.53 5.52 13.76
CA VAL A 127 0.32 5.55 12.94
C VAL A 127 -0.70 6.54 13.51
N ARG A 128 -0.89 6.57 14.84
CA ARG A 128 -1.76 7.54 15.52
C ARG A 128 -1.25 8.97 15.38
N ALA A 129 0.06 9.20 15.44
CA ALA A 129 0.63 10.52 15.19
C ALA A 129 0.42 10.99 13.74
N VAL A 130 0.53 10.08 12.76
CA VAL A 130 0.18 10.36 11.36
C VAL A 130 -1.31 10.69 11.24
N GLU A 131 -2.19 9.89 11.85
CA GLU A 131 -3.63 10.11 11.86
C GLU A 131 -3.99 11.49 12.43
N ALA A 132 -3.36 11.88 13.54
CA ALA A 132 -3.63 13.13 14.25
C ALA A 132 -3.36 14.40 13.41
N VAL A 133 -2.50 14.31 12.40
CA VAL A 133 -2.25 15.43 11.46
C VAL A 133 -3.16 15.38 10.23
N GLY A 134 -4.10 14.42 10.15
CA GLY A 134 -5.07 14.32 9.07
C GLY A 134 -6.16 15.40 9.08
N SER A 135 -7.07 15.29 8.12
CA SER A 135 -8.26 16.14 8.02
C SER A 135 -9.45 15.36 7.46
N SER A 136 -10.66 15.89 7.62
CA SER A 136 -11.87 15.30 7.03
C SER A 136 -11.80 15.26 5.50
N GLY A 137 -11.14 16.23 4.87
CA GLY A 137 -10.88 16.25 3.42
C GLY A 137 -9.75 15.31 2.98
N GLY A 138 -9.08 14.64 3.91
CA GLY A 138 -7.98 13.71 3.65
C GLY A 138 -6.62 14.36 3.48
N ALA A 139 -6.50 15.64 3.10
CA ALA A 139 -5.20 16.30 3.03
C ALA A 139 -4.58 16.43 4.44
N PRO A 140 -3.35 15.93 4.69
CA PRO A 140 -2.68 16.14 5.97
C PRO A 140 -2.34 17.62 6.18
N ARG A 141 -2.51 18.11 7.41
CA ARG A 141 -2.16 19.48 7.83
C ARG A 141 -0.65 19.75 7.78
N ARG A 142 0.15 18.69 7.81
CA ARG A 142 1.61 18.73 7.72
C ARG A 142 2.10 17.59 6.82
N PRO A 143 3.16 17.78 6.03
CA PRO A 143 3.72 16.69 5.23
C PRO A 143 4.13 15.50 6.10
N VAL A 144 3.71 14.30 5.71
CA VAL A 144 4.10 13.04 6.35
C VAL A 144 4.84 12.20 5.31
N ARG A 145 6.14 11.97 5.54
CA ARG A 145 7.02 11.28 4.60
C ARG A 145 7.57 9.99 5.18
N ILE A 146 7.74 8.99 4.32
CA ILE A 146 8.51 7.79 4.61
C ILE A 146 9.97 8.14 4.31
N SER A 147 10.77 8.45 5.33
CA SER A 147 12.16 8.83 5.14
C SER A 147 13.02 7.67 4.63
N ALA A 148 12.77 6.47 5.13
CA ALA A 148 13.42 5.24 4.70
C ALA A 148 12.48 4.04 4.91
N CYS A 149 12.61 3.02 4.07
CA CYS A 149 11.94 1.73 4.23
C CYS A 149 12.85 0.58 3.80
N GLY A 150 12.54 -0.62 4.27
CA GLY A 150 13.25 -1.84 3.90
C GLY A 150 12.62 -3.07 4.54
N GLU A 151 13.19 -4.23 4.25
CA GLU A 151 12.82 -5.48 4.88
C GLU A 151 13.65 -5.71 6.14
N LEU A 152 13.01 -6.16 7.21
CA LEU A 152 13.74 -6.66 8.37
C LEU A 152 14.35 -8.02 8.02
N PRO A 153 15.55 -8.34 8.52
CA PRO A 153 16.13 -9.67 8.35
C PRO A 153 15.15 -10.74 8.81
N THR A 154 14.96 -11.76 7.98
CA THR A 154 14.21 -12.94 8.38
C THR A 154 15.02 -13.67 9.44
N GLN A 155 14.48 -13.72 10.66
CA GLN A 155 14.97 -14.60 11.73
C GLN A 155 14.66 -16.06 11.38
#